data_AF-S9U7C2-F1
#
_entry.id   AF-S9U7C2-F1
#
_cell.length_a   1.000
_cell.length_b   1.000
_cell.length_c   1.000
_cell.angle_alpha   90.00
_cell.angle_beta   90.00
_cell.angle_gamma   90.00
#
_symmetry.space_group_name_H-M   'P 1'
#
loop_
_entity.id
_entity.type
_entity.pdbx_description
1 polymer ?
#
loop_
_entity_poly.entity_id
_entity_poly.type
_entity_poly.pdbx_seq_one_letter_code
_entity_poly.pdbx_strand_id
1 'polypeptide(L)'
;MYFLRADPYSEKLVLLKYATSHINARRIGYMQLTSAAFGDELLALTQRVLSEMGRDAPLLYLVPPSDTLNQTAFDAFANGKPQVIIVDGAIDAHTMQFVEQCLTDPRTKDAVLLVSSGLSELVYSVYAALASAGAITPVDMQVVMSSTNILPTETSYNHIRVFTQEMDKWIADGNSVYSDSDPNIYTTSVSIGEMMVAGWLVGKVVLQTLNRPAWTTSRSAYMKGVFEQNRYVVEGDFVLGDYGGACDYADVATSQGAVCSCNQGGRTTYLKHLDADLQLRFFSDMNLNYPNAQCGASAYQMPQPVSLVSFKPTDNAVMSAEFDYINEAVNAAINAANNANLIFHIGTFSGAMGKESTLYGEHVSAHVTDVFFGVTSTTFDTGDTLMMNPVHPYPAPNPNSSNIVTLVPTLEQQLFVLYAFFEYLIQHGSVVTSSTPIALVTKGLSESQESVVEIVRKTAITFGLREASLREVVVGTCIVGGLHSSGVNVVVGFETGDAVGVASFLQENPDALVVLTYADFTLYYGELLSAFSLVSVDVQARFYTLTSLPLWTDNSSSAHAASRTLRAYHAIVTNSSEWNPRGLETYAMFKFVSTLARLTTAVNCAQLRSALYLNSNNSTDHTTYEAIRRN
;
A
#
# COMPACT_ATOMS: atom_id res chain seq x y z
N MET A 1 37.25 -13.81 -3.75
CA MET A 1 36.46 -14.33 -2.60
C MET A 1 35.15 -14.89 -3.12
N TYR A 2 34.57 -15.90 -2.48
CA TYR A 2 33.35 -16.62 -2.91
C TYR A 2 32.34 -16.59 -1.77
N PHE A 3 31.17 -15.97 -1.97
CA PHE A 3 30.23 -15.64 -0.89
C PHE A 3 28.95 -16.46 -1.02
N LEU A 4 28.65 -17.23 0.04
CA LEU A 4 27.48 -18.11 0.15
C LEU A 4 26.33 -17.48 0.96
N ARG A 5 26.44 -16.20 1.27
CA ARG A 5 25.42 -15.41 1.98
C ARG A 5 25.09 -14.17 1.19
N ALA A 6 23.97 -13.54 1.50
CA ALA A 6 23.60 -12.25 0.92
C ALA A 6 24.64 -11.18 1.24
N ASP A 7 24.80 -10.23 0.33
CA ASP A 7 25.74 -9.12 0.47
C ASP A 7 25.15 -8.01 1.38
N PRO A 8 25.99 -7.12 1.96
CA PRO A 8 25.51 -6.06 2.85
C PRO A 8 24.48 -5.10 2.23
N TYR A 9 24.49 -4.89 0.91
CA TYR A 9 23.49 -4.07 0.24
C TYR A 9 22.12 -4.77 0.27
N SER A 10 22.08 -6.09 0.10
CA SER A 10 20.85 -6.89 0.23
C SER A 10 20.25 -6.78 1.63
N GLU A 11 21.08 -6.85 2.68
CA GLU A 11 20.65 -6.62 4.07
C GLU A 11 20.11 -5.21 4.27
N LYS A 12 20.77 -4.19 3.73
CA LYS A 12 20.28 -2.81 3.81
C LYS A 12 18.92 -2.64 3.14
N LEU A 13 18.77 -3.18 1.94
CA LEU A 13 17.57 -3.02 1.12
C LEU A 13 16.35 -3.71 1.73
N VAL A 14 16.51 -4.87 2.40
CA VAL A 14 15.38 -5.51 3.11
C VAL A 14 14.95 -4.70 4.33
N LEU A 15 15.88 -4.08 5.07
CA LEU A 15 15.57 -3.18 6.17
C LEU A 15 14.84 -1.92 5.67
N LEU A 16 15.29 -1.35 4.55
CA LEU A 16 14.59 -0.22 3.91
C LEU A 16 13.20 -0.61 3.44
N LYS A 17 13.03 -1.79 2.84
CA LYS A 17 11.72 -2.34 2.47
C LYS A 17 10.78 -2.38 3.67
N TYR A 18 11.27 -2.86 4.82
CA TYR A 18 10.47 -2.90 6.04
C TYR A 18 10.10 -1.48 6.52
N ALA A 19 11.07 -0.55 6.56
CA ALA A 19 10.83 0.83 6.96
C ALA A 19 9.79 1.54 6.08
N THR A 20 9.88 1.38 4.75
CA THR A 20 9.07 2.16 3.79
C THR A 20 7.78 1.48 3.38
N SER A 21 7.72 0.14 3.40
CA SER A 21 6.55 -0.61 2.93
C SER A 21 5.74 -1.27 4.06
N HIS A 22 6.36 -1.62 5.18
CA HIS A 22 5.66 -2.23 6.31
C HIS A 22 5.26 -1.19 7.36
N ILE A 23 6.22 -0.37 7.82
CA ILE A 23 5.96 0.70 8.79
C ILE A 23 5.38 1.94 8.10
N ASN A 24 5.72 2.16 6.82
CA ASN A 24 5.42 3.41 6.10
C ASN A 24 5.96 4.64 6.85
N ALA A 25 7.20 4.50 7.36
CA ALA A 25 7.85 5.49 8.21
C ALA A 25 8.09 6.79 7.45
N ARG A 26 7.68 7.91 8.06
CA ARG A 26 8.01 9.25 7.54
C ARG A 26 9.41 9.67 7.91
N ARG A 27 9.83 9.36 9.15
CA ARG A 27 11.13 9.78 9.70
C ARG A 27 12.00 8.57 9.97
N ILE A 28 12.96 8.33 9.07
CA ILE A 28 13.95 7.27 9.18
C ILE A 28 15.24 7.86 9.73
N GLY A 29 15.68 7.38 10.89
CA GLY A 29 16.99 7.64 11.46
C GLY A 29 18.04 6.68 10.91
N TYR A 30 19.27 7.16 10.78
CA TYR A 30 20.40 6.39 10.30
C TYR A 30 21.64 6.71 11.13
N MET A 31 22.18 5.68 11.79
CA MET A 31 23.40 5.75 12.58
C MET A 31 24.55 5.14 11.80
N GLN A 32 25.67 5.86 11.72
CA GLN A 32 26.92 5.36 11.16
C GLN A 32 28.13 5.88 11.94
N LEU A 33 29.09 5.00 12.17
CA LEU A 33 30.46 5.37 12.54
C LEU A 33 31.25 5.67 11.26
N THR A 34 31.63 6.92 11.06
CA THR A 34 32.44 7.36 9.90
C THR A 34 33.74 6.56 9.82
N SER A 35 34.26 6.29 8.63
CA SER A 35 35.44 5.42 8.38
C SER A 35 35.29 3.91 8.68
N ALA A 36 34.11 3.44 9.10
CA ALA A 36 33.80 2.01 9.12
C ALA A 36 33.70 1.44 7.70
N ALA A 37 34.12 0.18 7.51
CA ALA A 37 34.03 -0.49 6.22
C ALA A 37 32.58 -0.53 5.71
N PHE A 38 32.38 -0.20 4.43
CA PHE A 38 31.06 -0.08 3.76
C PHE A 38 30.12 1.02 4.27
N GLY A 39 30.43 1.75 5.35
CA GLY A 39 29.51 2.74 5.94
C GLY A 39 29.06 3.81 4.94
N ASP A 40 30.00 4.45 4.25
CA ASP A 40 29.69 5.51 3.29
C ASP A 40 28.91 4.98 2.07
N GLU A 41 29.20 3.75 1.64
CA GLU A 41 28.50 3.09 0.53
C GLU A 41 27.05 2.74 0.89
N LEU A 42 26.81 2.26 2.12
CA LEU A 42 25.47 1.91 2.61
C LEU A 42 24.62 3.14 2.93
N LEU A 43 25.23 4.22 3.40
CA LEU A 43 24.55 5.51 3.55
C LEU A 43 24.15 6.07 2.18
N ALA A 44 25.07 6.05 1.20
CA ALA A 44 24.79 6.50 -0.16
C ALA A 44 23.69 5.65 -0.81
N LEU A 45 23.69 4.33 -0.61
CA LEU A 45 22.60 3.44 -1.03
C LEU A 45 21.27 3.87 -0.40
N THR A 46 21.26 4.11 0.91
CA THR A 46 20.05 4.49 1.65
C THR A 46 19.46 5.79 1.12
N GLN A 47 20.31 6.81 0.95
CA GLN A 47 19.88 8.11 0.41
C GLN A 47 19.37 7.99 -1.03
N ARG A 48 20.06 7.20 -1.87
CA ARG A 48 19.64 6.92 -3.25
C ARG A 48 18.26 6.28 -3.28
N VAL A 49 18.06 5.19 -2.53
CA VAL A 49 16.82 4.43 -2.52
C VAL A 49 15.65 5.26 -1.99
N LEU A 50 15.84 6.01 -0.90
CA LEU A 50 14.79 6.90 -0.38
C LEU A 50 14.43 8.00 -1.38
N SER A 51 15.42 8.60 -2.02
CA SER A 51 15.18 9.59 -3.07
C SER A 51 14.47 9.00 -4.30
N GLU A 52 14.88 7.81 -4.73
CA GLU A 52 14.22 7.07 -5.82
C GLU A 52 12.78 6.71 -5.45
N MET A 53 12.47 6.50 -4.17
CA MET A 53 11.11 6.28 -3.65
C MET A 53 10.30 7.56 -3.42
N GLY A 54 10.92 8.74 -3.57
CA GLY A 54 10.27 10.02 -3.25
C GLY A 54 10.05 10.25 -1.76
N ARG A 55 10.92 9.67 -0.90
CA ARG A 55 10.88 9.79 0.56
C ARG A 55 11.90 10.81 1.07
N ASP A 56 11.65 11.31 2.28
CA ASP A 56 12.54 12.27 2.95
C ASP A 56 13.93 11.67 3.19
N ALA A 57 14.96 12.52 3.18
CA ALA A 57 16.31 12.11 3.54
C ALA A 57 16.36 11.63 5.01
N PRO A 58 17.24 10.66 5.34
CA PRO A 58 17.30 10.13 6.70
C PRO A 58 17.84 11.16 7.69
N LEU A 59 17.38 11.08 8.94
CA LEU A 59 17.94 11.79 10.09
C LEU A 59 19.28 11.15 10.45
N LEU A 60 20.36 11.92 10.46
CA LEU A 60 21.70 11.38 10.53
C LEU A 60 22.32 11.47 11.92
N TYR A 61 22.86 10.35 12.42
CA TYR A 61 23.87 10.32 13.47
C TYR A 61 25.19 9.86 12.83
N LEU A 62 26.08 10.80 12.55
CA LEU A 62 27.38 10.56 11.91
C LEU A 62 28.51 11.04 12.79
N VAL A 63 29.32 10.12 13.30
CA VAL A 63 30.43 10.42 14.22
C VAL A 63 31.64 9.55 13.92
N PRO A 64 32.87 9.98 14.26
CA PRO A 64 34.03 9.09 14.22
C PRO A 64 33.93 7.99 15.29
N PRO A 65 34.63 6.84 15.10
CA PRO A 65 34.73 5.81 16.12
C PRO A 65 35.29 6.38 17.42
N SER A 66 34.68 6.02 18.55
CA SER A 66 34.95 6.56 19.88
C SER A 66 34.44 5.59 20.94
N ASP A 67 35.10 5.47 22.09
CA ASP A 67 34.59 4.60 23.18
C ASP A 67 33.35 5.16 23.90
N THR A 68 32.95 6.39 23.57
CA THR A 68 31.84 7.10 24.22
C THR A 68 30.87 7.70 23.20
N LEU A 69 29.58 7.69 23.56
CA LEU A 69 28.49 8.32 22.81
C LEU A 69 28.73 9.82 22.67
N ASN A 70 28.52 10.36 21.46
CA ASN A 70 28.52 11.80 21.26
C ASN A 70 27.15 12.37 21.59
N GLN A 71 26.99 12.89 22.81
CA GLN A 71 25.71 13.40 23.30
C GLN A 71 25.13 14.51 22.42
N THR A 72 25.96 15.46 21.96
CA THR A 72 25.51 16.56 21.10
C THR A 72 24.95 16.03 19.77
N ALA A 73 25.63 15.07 19.14
CA ALA A 73 25.17 14.46 17.90
C ALA A 73 23.89 13.63 18.14
N PHE A 74 23.83 12.92 19.27
CA PHE A 74 22.64 12.15 19.64
C PHE A 74 21.44 13.06 19.87
N ASP A 75 21.60 14.18 20.59
CA ASP A 75 20.51 15.11 20.85
C ASP A 75 19.97 15.75 19.56
N ALA A 76 20.85 16.10 18.63
CA ALA A 76 20.44 16.59 17.31
C ALA A 76 19.64 15.54 16.53
N PHE A 77 20.12 14.29 16.52
CA PHE A 77 19.45 13.15 15.90
C PHE A 77 18.08 12.86 16.53
N ALA A 78 18.02 12.75 17.85
CA ALA A 78 16.82 12.44 18.62
C ALA A 78 15.77 13.55 18.55
N ASN A 79 16.17 14.82 18.41
CA ASN A 79 15.23 15.91 18.16
C ASN A 79 14.45 15.77 16.84
N GLY A 80 15.00 15.01 15.88
CA GLY A 80 14.28 14.62 14.68
C GLY A 80 13.16 13.62 14.92
N LYS A 81 13.06 12.99 16.10
CA LYS A 81 12.04 11.99 16.48
C LYS A 81 11.90 10.88 15.42
N PRO A 82 12.98 10.16 15.12
CA PRO A 82 12.93 9.03 14.20
C PRO A 82 11.92 8.01 14.69
N GLN A 83 11.19 7.40 13.76
CA GLN A 83 10.24 6.32 14.03
C GLN A 83 10.86 4.95 13.80
N VAL A 84 11.87 4.94 12.95
CA VAL A 84 12.67 3.79 12.59
C VAL A 84 14.12 4.25 12.67
N ILE A 85 15.01 3.44 13.24
CA ILE A 85 16.43 3.75 13.36
C ILE A 85 17.22 2.60 12.76
N ILE A 86 17.89 2.87 11.65
CA ILE A 86 18.83 1.94 11.03
C ILE A 86 20.19 2.08 11.73
N VAL A 87 20.69 0.99 12.29
CA VAL A 87 21.96 0.96 13.03
C VAL A 87 23.06 0.31 12.18
N ASP A 88 23.94 1.14 11.61
CA ASP A 88 25.15 0.70 10.90
C ASP A 88 26.42 1.08 11.68
N GLY A 89 26.56 0.45 12.85
CA GLY A 89 27.70 0.62 13.74
C GLY A 89 28.73 -0.52 13.63
N ALA A 90 29.64 -0.55 14.61
CA ALA A 90 30.58 -1.65 14.83
C ALA A 90 30.21 -2.42 16.11
N ILE A 91 30.78 -3.60 16.31
CA ILE A 91 30.64 -4.33 17.58
C ILE A 91 31.58 -3.67 18.61
N ASP A 92 31.14 -2.54 19.19
CA ASP A 92 31.92 -1.74 20.11
C ASP A 92 31.07 -1.03 21.18
N ALA A 93 31.77 -0.42 22.14
CA ALA A 93 31.14 0.30 23.25
C ALA A 93 30.30 1.50 22.78
N HIS A 94 30.68 2.15 21.68
CA HIS A 94 29.92 3.26 21.11
C HIS A 94 28.53 2.82 20.68
N THR A 95 28.48 1.77 19.88
CA THR A 95 27.25 1.28 19.26
C THR A 95 26.31 0.73 20.34
N MET A 96 26.87 0.08 21.36
CA MET A 96 26.12 -0.30 22.56
C MET A 96 25.47 0.90 23.25
N GLN A 97 26.24 1.96 23.54
CA GLN A 97 25.72 3.17 24.20
C GLN A 97 24.68 3.89 23.32
N PHE A 98 24.87 3.91 22.00
CA PHE A 98 23.89 4.49 21.08
C PHE A 98 22.56 3.73 21.11
N VAL A 99 22.61 2.39 21.07
CA VAL A 99 21.42 1.53 21.15
C VAL A 99 20.73 1.68 22.51
N GLU A 100 21.50 1.69 23.60
CA GLU A 100 20.99 1.91 24.95
C GLU A 100 20.27 3.26 25.06
N GLN A 101 20.90 4.32 24.55
CA GLN A 101 20.31 5.65 24.55
C GLN A 101 19.05 5.72 23.67
N CYS A 102 19.04 5.06 22.50
CA CYS A 102 17.86 5.01 21.64
C CYS A 102 16.66 4.39 22.36
N LEU A 103 16.88 3.31 23.11
CA LEU A 103 15.85 2.54 23.82
C LEU A 103 15.33 3.23 25.09
N THR A 104 16.08 4.19 25.64
CA THR A 104 15.76 4.84 26.93
C THR A 104 15.39 6.32 26.79
N ASP A 105 15.85 7.01 25.75
CA ASP A 105 15.52 8.42 25.53
C ASP A 105 14.05 8.60 25.13
N PRO A 106 13.29 9.51 25.80
CA PRO A 106 11.86 9.71 25.52
C PRO A 106 11.52 10.09 24.07
N ARG A 107 12.49 10.59 23.28
CA ARG A 107 12.28 11.00 21.88
C ARG A 107 12.46 9.86 20.88
N THR A 108 13.12 8.77 21.27
CA THR A 108 13.48 7.66 20.37
C THR A 108 13.07 6.28 20.90
N LYS A 109 12.70 6.16 22.17
CA LYS A 109 12.37 4.86 22.81
C LYS A 109 11.28 4.07 22.10
N ASP A 110 10.37 4.73 21.40
CA ASP A 110 9.26 4.08 20.68
C ASP A 110 9.63 3.78 19.22
N ALA A 111 10.86 4.09 18.80
CA ALA A 111 11.34 3.81 17.45
C ALA A 111 11.69 2.33 17.28
N VAL A 112 11.44 1.81 16.08
CA VAL A 112 11.86 0.45 15.70
C VAL A 112 13.33 0.47 15.30
N LEU A 113 14.14 -0.37 15.94
CA LEU A 113 15.55 -0.56 15.59
C LEU A 113 15.67 -1.57 14.44
N LEU A 114 16.31 -1.15 13.36
CA LEU A 114 16.61 -1.96 12.17
C LEU A 114 18.10 -2.24 12.10
N VAL A 115 18.46 -3.52 12.12
CA VAL A 115 19.83 -3.94 12.40
C VAL A 115 20.29 -5.00 11.42
N SER A 116 21.52 -4.88 10.92
CA SER A 116 22.11 -5.90 10.06
C SER A 116 22.45 -7.17 10.85
N SER A 117 22.45 -8.35 10.22
CA SER A 117 22.65 -9.65 10.90
C SER A 117 23.90 -9.68 11.79
N GLY A 118 24.98 -9.03 11.35
CA GLY A 118 26.25 -8.92 12.09
C GLY A 118 26.20 -8.16 13.42
N LEU A 119 25.17 -7.35 13.67
CA LEU A 119 24.97 -6.61 14.93
C LEU A 119 23.88 -7.22 15.82
N SER A 120 23.25 -8.33 15.40
CA SER A 120 22.12 -8.96 16.11
C SER A 120 22.43 -9.25 17.58
N GLU A 121 23.59 -9.84 17.86
CA GLU A 121 24.00 -10.25 19.22
C GLU A 121 24.20 -9.04 20.14
N LEU A 122 24.83 -7.97 19.64
CA LEU A 122 25.07 -6.74 20.39
C LEU A 122 23.74 -6.08 20.77
N VAL A 123 22.84 -5.91 19.79
CA VAL A 123 21.56 -5.26 20.03
C VAL A 123 20.67 -6.09 20.95
N TYR A 124 20.61 -7.41 20.75
CA TYR A 124 19.90 -8.30 21.66
C TYR A 124 20.44 -8.20 23.09
N SER A 125 21.77 -8.22 23.27
CA SER A 125 22.39 -8.15 24.60
C SER A 125 22.03 -6.86 25.33
N VAL A 126 22.05 -5.71 24.63
CA VAL A 126 21.65 -4.42 25.20
C VAL A 126 20.16 -4.43 25.56
N TYR A 127 19.31 -4.88 24.62
CA TYR A 127 17.85 -4.92 24.81
C TYR A 127 17.45 -5.82 25.99
N ALA A 128 18.00 -7.03 26.05
CA ALA A 128 17.75 -8.00 27.11
C ALA A 128 18.27 -7.52 28.48
N ALA A 129 19.43 -6.86 28.51
CA ALA A 129 19.97 -6.28 29.74
C ALA A 129 19.07 -5.17 30.28
N LEU A 130 18.61 -4.26 29.41
CA LEU A 130 17.69 -3.18 29.79
C LEU A 130 16.34 -3.73 30.27
N ALA A 131 15.80 -4.75 29.60
CA ALA A 131 14.57 -5.41 30.00
C ALA A 131 14.71 -6.08 31.37
N SER A 132 15.81 -6.81 31.58
CA SER A 132 16.12 -7.48 32.85
C SER A 132 16.33 -6.49 34.01
N ALA A 133 16.84 -5.30 33.71
CA ALA A 133 17.00 -4.20 34.66
C ALA A 133 15.70 -3.42 34.94
N GLY A 134 14.61 -3.71 34.21
CA GLY A 134 13.35 -2.96 34.29
C GLY A 134 13.43 -1.54 33.71
N ALA A 135 14.46 -1.25 32.92
CA ALA A 135 14.64 0.05 32.27
C ALA A 135 13.73 0.21 31.03
N ILE A 136 13.38 -0.91 30.40
CA ILE A 136 12.43 -0.97 29.28
C ILE A 136 11.44 -2.12 29.50
N THR A 137 10.27 -2.00 28.87
CA THR A 137 9.35 -3.12 28.69
C THR A 137 9.52 -3.63 27.26
N PRO A 138 9.83 -4.93 27.05
CA PRO A 138 9.91 -5.49 25.71
C PRO A 138 8.62 -5.26 24.90
N VAL A 139 8.78 -4.88 23.64
CA VAL A 139 7.69 -4.64 22.69
C VAL A 139 7.95 -5.46 21.44
N ASP A 140 6.93 -6.20 21.01
CA ASP A 140 6.99 -6.99 19.78
C ASP A 140 7.37 -6.12 18.58
N MET A 141 8.27 -6.63 17.74
CA MET A 141 8.81 -5.97 16.55
C MET A 141 9.53 -4.63 16.79
N GLN A 142 9.86 -4.26 18.03
CA GLN A 142 10.67 -3.07 18.30
C GLN A 142 12.12 -3.24 17.84
N VAL A 143 12.61 -4.47 17.75
CA VAL A 143 13.92 -4.80 17.18
C VAL A 143 13.72 -5.78 16.03
N VAL A 144 14.05 -5.33 14.81
CA VAL A 144 13.99 -6.11 13.59
C VAL A 144 15.38 -6.19 12.98
N MET A 145 15.79 -7.41 12.65
CA MET A 145 17.13 -7.71 12.17
C MET A 145 17.04 -8.34 10.79
N SER A 146 17.99 -8.03 9.92
CA SER A 146 18.18 -8.85 8.71
C SER A 146 18.75 -10.21 9.09
N SER A 147 18.50 -11.18 8.23
CA SER A 147 19.01 -12.54 8.36
C SER A 147 19.45 -13.03 7.00
N THR A 148 20.61 -13.67 6.94
CA THR A 148 21.12 -14.24 5.67
C THR A 148 20.72 -15.70 5.50
N ASN A 149 20.15 -16.30 6.55
CA ASN A 149 19.64 -17.67 6.56
C ASN A 149 18.27 -17.72 7.26
N ILE A 150 17.54 -18.80 7.01
CA ILE A 150 16.31 -19.09 7.76
C ILE A 150 16.70 -19.60 9.16
N LEU A 151 15.90 -19.27 10.18
CA LEU A 151 16.17 -19.67 11.56
C LEU A 151 16.05 -21.19 11.74
N PRO A 152 16.85 -21.81 12.62
CA PRO A 152 16.76 -23.24 12.94
C PRO A 152 15.39 -23.72 13.42
N THR A 153 14.60 -22.81 13.99
CA THR A 153 13.23 -23.09 14.48
C THR A 153 12.22 -23.30 13.35
N GLU A 154 12.52 -22.87 12.13
CA GLU A 154 11.61 -22.90 10.98
C GLU A 154 11.67 -24.24 10.23
N THR A 155 11.27 -25.32 10.90
CA THR A 155 11.33 -26.69 10.35
C THR A 155 10.33 -26.98 9.22
N SER A 156 9.52 -26.00 8.84
CA SER A 156 8.67 -26.05 7.63
C SER A 156 9.51 -26.08 6.35
N TYR A 157 10.73 -25.53 6.37
CA TYR A 157 11.70 -25.58 5.29
C TYR A 157 12.52 -26.89 5.36
N ASN A 158 12.73 -27.54 4.21
CA ASN A 158 13.36 -28.85 4.16
C ASN A 158 14.84 -28.80 4.58
N HIS A 159 15.63 -27.86 4.08
CA HIS A 159 17.03 -27.71 4.49
C HIS A 159 17.17 -27.45 6.00
N ILE A 160 16.27 -26.67 6.63
CA ILE A 160 16.27 -26.45 8.08
C ILE A 160 15.92 -27.72 8.84
N ARG A 161 14.93 -28.48 8.36
CA ARG A 161 14.58 -29.78 8.95
C ARG A 161 15.76 -30.76 8.91
N VAL A 162 16.45 -30.87 7.78
CA VAL A 162 17.63 -31.75 7.64
C VAL A 162 18.79 -31.25 8.52
N PHE A 163 19.04 -29.94 8.54
CA PHE A 163 20.02 -29.33 9.44
C PHE A 163 19.76 -29.73 10.90
N THR A 164 18.51 -29.59 11.36
CA THR A 164 18.11 -29.90 12.74
C THR A 164 18.37 -31.38 13.05
N GLN A 165 17.98 -32.29 12.15
CA GLN A 165 18.23 -33.73 12.31
C GLN A 165 19.73 -34.09 12.37
N GLU A 166 20.55 -33.48 11.51
CA GLU A 166 21.99 -33.71 11.50
C GLU A 166 22.67 -33.12 12.74
N MET A 167 22.20 -31.95 13.20
CA MET A 167 22.70 -31.30 14.41
C MET A 167 22.34 -32.08 15.67
N ASP A 168 21.08 -32.52 15.81
CA ASP A 168 20.63 -33.34 16.94
C ASP A 168 21.43 -34.63 17.03
N LYS A 169 21.70 -35.27 15.89
CA LYS A 169 22.55 -36.46 15.84
C LYS A 169 23.99 -36.13 16.24
N TRP A 170 24.56 -35.05 15.71
CA TRP A 170 25.93 -34.65 16.02
C TRP A 170 26.11 -34.35 17.51
N ILE A 171 25.13 -33.72 18.15
CA ILE A 171 25.09 -33.46 19.60
C ILE A 171 24.91 -34.78 20.38
N ALA A 172 24.00 -35.66 19.95
CA ALA A 172 23.78 -36.97 20.57
C ALA A 172 25.03 -37.86 20.52
N ASP A 173 25.86 -37.70 19.49
CA ASP A 173 27.16 -38.38 19.35
C ASP A 173 28.26 -37.79 20.29
N GLY A 174 27.91 -36.84 21.15
CA GLY A 174 28.77 -36.28 22.20
C GLY A 174 29.61 -35.08 21.74
N ASN A 175 29.32 -34.52 20.58
CA ASN A 175 30.00 -33.32 20.12
C ASN A 175 29.34 -32.06 20.69
N SER A 176 30.15 -31.04 21.01
CA SER A 176 29.66 -29.71 21.41
C SER A 176 30.52 -28.62 20.77
N VAL A 177 29.90 -27.50 20.40
CA VAL A 177 30.60 -26.34 19.82
C VAL A 177 31.20 -25.44 20.92
N TYR A 178 30.60 -25.47 22.11
CA TYR A 178 31.01 -24.65 23.26
C TYR A 178 31.32 -25.54 24.45
N SER A 179 32.43 -25.23 25.13
CA SER A 179 33.02 -26.06 26.21
C SER A 179 32.09 -26.25 27.41
N ASP A 180 31.04 -25.43 27.49
CA ASP A 180 29.93 -25.54 28.43
C ASP A 180 28.63 -25.27 27.66
N SER A 181 27.53 -25.86 28.11
CA SER A 181 26.14 -25.41 27.97
C SER A 181 25.28 -25.83 26.76
N ASP A 182 24.02 -26.09 27.14
CA ASP A 182 22.78 -26.29 26.39
C ASP A 182 22.83 -27.03 25.04
N PRO A 183 22.37 -28.30 24.95
CA PRO A 183 22.20 -28.99 23.66
C PRO A 183 21.23 -28.26 22.70
N ASN A 184 20.43 -27.32 23.20
CA ASN A 184 19.49 -26.54 22.40
C ASN A 184 20.02 -25.14 22.02
N ILE A 185 21.31 -24.83 22.24
CA ILE A 185 21.87 -23.49 21.98
C ILE A 185 21.62 -22.97 20.56
N TYR A 186 21.51 -23.88 19.58
CA TYR A 186 21.25 -23.54 18.18
C TYR A 186 19.78 -23.12 17.93
N THR A 187 18.85 -23.38 18.85
CA THR A 187 17.47 -22.88 18.80
C THR A 187 17.19 -21.77 19.80
N THR A 188 17.99 -21.64 20.86
CA THR A 188 17.77 -20.66 21.93
C THR A 188 18.62 -19.38 21.80
N SER A 189 19.75 -19.43 21.08
CA SER A 189 20.57 -18.24 20.82
C SER A 189 20.08 -17.43 19.62
N VAL A 190 20.11 -16.10 19.75
CA VAL A 190 19.69 -15.17 18.69
C VAL A 190 20.63 -15.08 17.48
N SER A 191 21.87 -15.58 17.61
CA SER A 191 22.89 -15.50 16.56
C SER A 191 23.58 -16.84 16.28
N ILE A 192 23.82 -17.67 17.29
CA ILE A 192 24.58 -18.93 17.14
C ILE A 192 23.86 -19.89 16.19
N GLY A 193 22.54 -20.04 16.35
CA GLY A 193 21.73 -20.90 15.49
C GLY A 193 21.85 -20.55 14.00
N GLU A 194 21.72 -19.26 13.67
CA GLU A 194 21.85 -18.77 12.28
C GLU A 194 23.26 -19.02 11.74
N MET A 195 24.30 -18.78 12.55
CA MET A 195 25.68 -19.05 12.16
C MET A 195 25.95 -20.55 11.96
N MET A 196 25.34 -21.42 12.75
CA MET A 196 25.44 -22.87 12.59
C MET A 196 24.77 -23.34 11.30
N VAL A 197 23.59 -22.80 10.95
CA VAL A 197 22.96 -23.05 9.64
C VAL A 197 23.87 -22.58 8.51
N ALA A 198 24.45 -21.37 8.62
CA ALA A 198 25.37 -20.84 7.62
C ALA A 198 26.59 -21.77 7.42
N GLY A 199 27.21 -22.22 8.51
CA GLY A 199 28.35 -23.16 8.46
C GLY A 199 27.97 -24.51 7.86
N TRP A 200 26.80 -25.03 8.21
CA TRP A 200 26.27 -26.27 7.65
C TRP A 200 26.00 -26.16 6.14
N LEU A 201 25.40 -25.06 5.69
CA LEU A 201 25.18 -24.78 4.26
C LEU A 201 26.51 -24.73 3.49
N VAL A 202 27.53 -24.08 4.06
CA VAL A 202 28.89 -24.07 3.48
C VAL A 202 29.41 -25.50 3.36
N GLY A 203 29.26 -26.33 4.39
CA GLY A 203 29.64 -27.75 4.37
C GLY A 203 28.93 -28.53 3.26
N LYS A 204 27.60 -28.37 3.12
CA LYS A 204 26.80 -29.00 2.07
C LYS A 204 27.26 -28.58 0.67
N VAL A 205 27.57 -27.31 0.45
CA VAL A 205 28.08 -26.82 -0.83
C VAL A 205 29.47 -27.39 -1.11
N VAL A 206 30.38 -27.41 -0.12
CA VAL A 206 31.70 -28.02 -0.28
C VAL A 206 31.58 -29.49 -0.68
N LEU A 207 30.70 -30.27 -0.03
CA LEU A 207 30.44 -31.66 -0.42
C LEU A 207 29.97 -31.79 -1.88
N GLN A 208 29.08 -30.91 -2.34
CA GLN A 208 28.65 -30.89 -3.75
C GLN A 208 29.81 -30.55 -4.70
N THR A 209 30.71 -29.64 -4.33
CA THR A 209 31.87 -29.26 -5.16
C THR A 209 32.92 -30.38 -5.25
N LEU A 210 33.15 -31.11 -4.15
CA LEU A 210 34.12 -32.20 -4.09
C LEU A 210 33.67 -33.45 -4.86
N ASN A 211 32.36 -33.59 -5.10
CA ASN A 211 31.80 -34.63 -5.96
C ASN A 211 32.00 -34.36 -7.47
N ARG A 212 32.82 -33.36 -7.85
CA ARG A 212 33.17 -33.06 -9.25
C ARG A 212 34.64 -33.40 -9.51
N PRO A 213 34.96 -34.58 -10.08
CA PRO A 213 36.34 -35.06 -10.22
C PRO A 213 37.28 -34.11 -10.98
N ALA A 214 36.75 -33.37 -11.96
CA ALA A 214 37.52 -32.40 -12.73
C ALA A 214 38.04 -31.24 -11.87
N TRP A 215 37.32 -30.87 -10.81
CA TRP A 215 37.62 -29.73 -9.95
C TRP A 215 38.62 -30.08 -8.85
N THR A 216 38.65 -31.34 -8.41
CA THR A 216 39.49 -31.79 -7.29
C THR A 216 40.93 -32.13 -7.68
N THR A 217 41.33 -31.87 -8.93
CA THR A 217 42.67 -32.19 -9.45
C THR A 217 43.75 -31.23 -8.96
N SER A 218 43.40 -29.98 -8.67
CA SER A 218 44.30 -28.97 -8.11
C SER A 218 43.52 -27.79 -7.54
N ARG A 219 44.17 -26.96 -6.71
CA ARG A 219 43.57 -25.71 -6.21
C ARG A 219 43.11 -24.79 -7.35
N SER A 220 43.87 -24.70 -8.43
CA SER A 220 43.52 -23.87 -9.59
C SER A 220 42.32 -24.41 -10.34
N ALA A 221 42.24 -25.74 -10.51
CA ALA A 221 41.08 -26.39 -11.12
C ALA A 221 39.82 -26.21 -10.26
N TYR A 222 39.95 -26.30 -8.93
CA TYR A 222 38.86 -26.05 -8.01
C TYR A 222 38.37 -24.60 -8.09
N MET A 223 39.30 -23.64 -8.04
CA MET A 223 38.98 -22.21 -8.16
C MET A 223 38.31 -21.88 -9.49
N LYS A 224 38.79 -22.42 -10.61
CA LYS A 224 38.15 -22.22 -11.92
C LYS A 224 36.76 -22.85 -11.91
N GLY A 225 36.67 -24.10 -11.46
CA GLY A 225 35.46 -24.89 -11.42
C GLY A 225 34.32 -24.20 -10.71
N VAL A 226 34.52 -23.67 -9.49
CA VAL A 226 33.44 -23.01 -8.71
C VAL A 226 32.84 -21.76 -9.38
N PHE A 227 33.55 -21.15 -10.34
CA PHE A 227 33.09 -19.99 -11.12
C PHE A 227 32.60 -20.35 -12.55
N GLU A 228 32.49 -21.63 -12.90
CA GLU A 228 31.94 -22.09 -14.20
C GLU A 228 30.40 -22.13 -14.21
N GLN A 229 29.74 -20.98 -14.05
CA GLN A 229 28.27 -20.82 -14.14
C GLN A 229 27.50 -21.74 -13.17
N ASN A 230 27.91 -21.77 -11.90
CA ASN A 230 27.40 -22.75 -10.96
C ASN A 230 26.23 -22.28 -10.12
N ARG A 231 25.34 -23.23 -9.85
CA ARG A 231 24.25 -23.13 -8.89
C ARG A 231 24.21 -24.40 -8.03
N TYR A 232 24.04 -24.23 -6.73
CA TYR A 232 23.86 -25.29 -5.76
C TYR A 232 22.44 -25.24 -5.22
N VAL A 233 21.84 -26.42 -5.13
CA VAL A 233 20.55 -26.61 -4.48
C VAL A 233 20.82 -27.51 -3.28
N VAL A 234 20.65 -26.97 -2.07
CA VAL A 234 20.84 -27.69 -0.82
C VAL A 234 19.49 -28.19 -0.37
N GLU A 235 19.38 -29.50 -0.17
CA GLU A 235 18.16 -30.21 0.26
C GLU A 235 16.90 -29.85 -0.56
N GLY A 236 17.05 -29.46 -1.82
CA GLY A 236 15.93 -29.25 -2.75
C GLY A 236 15.17 -27.92 -2.61
N ASP A 237 15.41 -27.12 -1.58
CA ASP A 237 14.65 -25.88 -1.33
C ASP A 237 15.52 -24.64 -1.03
N PHE A 238 16.82 -24.80 -0.77
CA PHE A 238 17.73 -23.67 -0.59
C PHE A 238 18.69 -23.52 -1.77
N VAL A 239 18.68 -22.36 -2.43
CA VAL A 239 19.44 -22.12 -3.67
C VAL A 239 20.53 -21.09 -3.43
N LEU A 240 21.76 -21.46 -3.77
CA LEU A 240 22.94 -20.59 -3.75
C LEU A 240 23.59 -20.63 -5.12
N GLY A 241 23.80 -19.50 -5.78
CA GLY A 241 24.37 -19.62 -7.12
C GLY A 241 24.33 -18.45 -8.07
N ASP A 242 24.48 -18.88 -9.32
CA ASP A 242 24.79 -18.13 -10.53
C ASP A 242 26.18 -17.49 -10.45
N TYR A 243 27.12 -18.26 -9.88
CA TYR A 243 28.52 -17.90 -9.80
C TYR A 243 29.18 -17.96 -11.18
N GLY A 244 29.93 -16.91 -11.51
CA GLY A 244 30.48 -16.75 -12.84
C GLY A 244 31.85 -16.10 -12.85
N GLY A 245 32.77 -16.69 -13.62
CA GLY A 245 34.06 -16.09 -13.93
C GLY A 245 33.94 -14.96 -14.95
N ALA A 246 35.08 -14.48 -15.43
CA ALA A 246 35.11 -13.59 -16.58
C ALA A 246 34.50 -14.29 -17.81
N CYS A 247 33.63 -13.59 -18.52
CA CYS A 247 33.04 -14.08 -19.77
C CYS A 247 33.73 -13.42 -20.96
N ASP A 248 34.13 -14.22 -21.94
CA ASP A 248 34.53 -13.71 -23.25
C ASP A 248 33.27 -13.19 -23.97
N TYR A 249 33.32 -11.97 -24.50
CA TYR A 249 32.16 -11.29 -25.11
C TYR A 249 30.96 -11.23 -24.16
N ALA A 250 31.16 -10.59 -23.00
CA ALA A 250 30.19 -10.52 -21.91
C ALA A 250 28.75 -10.23 -22.39
N ASP A 251 28.52 -9.26 -23.27
CA ASP A 251 27.18 -8.92 -23.78
C ASP A 251 26.43 -10.10 -24.42
N VAL A 252 27.14 -10.95 -25.18
CA VAL A 252 26.56 -12.14 -25.81
C VAL A 252 26.31 -13.23 -24.78
N ALA A 253 27.26 -13.45 -23.86
CA ALA A 253 27.11 -14.43 -22.80
C ALA A 253 25.95 -14.07 -21.85
N THR A 254 25.86 -12.81 -21.42
CA THR A 254 24.80 -12.33 -20.52
C THR A 254 23.44 -12.32 -21.19
N SER A 255 23.34 -11.97 -22.48
CA SER A 255 22.07 -12.06 -23.22
C SER A 255 21.57 -13.50 -23.40
N GLN A 256 22.45 -14.50 -23.25
CA GLN A 256 22.11 -15.92 -23.25
C GLN A 256 21.95 -16.50 -21.83
N GLY A 257 22.01 -15.66 -20.80
CA GLY A 257 21.76 -16.05 -19.41
C GLY A 257 23.01 -16.41 -18.58
N ALA A 258 24.22 -16.17 -19.09
CA ALA A 258 25.43 -16.29 -18.27
C ALA A 258 25.50 -15.14 -17.25
N VAL A 259 25.96 -15.45 -16.04
CA VAL A 259 26.32 -14.43 -15.05
C VAL A 259 27.83 -14.27 -15.07
N CYS A 260 28.33 -13.05 -15.25
CA CYS A 260 29.74 -12.79 -15.48
C CYS A 260 30.36 -12.03 -14.32
N SER A 261 31.59 -12.40 -13.94
CA SER A 261 32.34 -11.80 -12.82
C SER A 261 31.55 -11.74 -11.51
N CYS A 262 30.80 -12.81 -11.22
CA CYS A 262 29.97 -12.89 -10.03
C CYS A 262 30.45 -13.90 -9.00
N ASN A 263 30.57 -13.42 -7.77
CA ASN A 263 31.00 -14.18 -6.62
C ASN A 263 30.00 -14.18 -5.45
N GLN A 264 28.78 -13.71 -5.68
CA GLN A 264 27.70 -13.62 -4.70
C GLN A 264 26.62 -14.65 -5.03
N GLY A 265 26.48 -15.68 -4.20
CA GLY A 265 25.45 -16.71 -4.40
C GLY A 265 24.26 -16.60 -3.46
N GLY A 266 24.36 -15.85 -2.36
CA GLY A 266 23.21 -15.55 -1.52
C GLY A 266 22.43 -14.40 -2.12
N ARG A 267 21.23 -14.66 -2.62
CA ARG A 267 20.40 -13.66 -3.33
C ARG A 267 19.13 -13.28 -2.58
N THR A 268 18.92 -13.94 -1.45
CA THR A 268 17.75 -13.78 -0.61
C THR A 268 18.21 -13.28 0.75
N THR A 269 17.58 -12.21 1.22
CA THR A 269 17.70 -11.77 2.61
C THR A 269 16.34 -11.82 3.27
N TYR A 270 16.32 -12.26 4.51
CA TYR A 270 15.12 -12.41 5.32
C TYR A 270 15.12 -11.38 6.45
N LEU A 271 13.99 -11.27 7.13
CA LEU A 271 13.87 -10.53 8.37
C LEU A 271 13.55 -11.48 9.52
N LYS A 272 14.00 -11.09 10.70
CA LYS A 272 13.66 -11.70 11.98
C LYS A 272 13.41 -10.58 12.99
N HIS A 273 12.62 -10.83 14.02
CA HIS A 273 12.35 -9.84 15.06
C HIS A 273 12.38 -10.47 16.46
N LEU A 274 12.52 -9.63 17.47
CA LEU A 274 12.27 -10.02 18.85
C LEU A 274 10.78 -9.85 19.15
N ASP A 275 10.18 -10.84 19.80
CA ASP A 275 8.85 -10.71 20.40
C ASP A 275 8.93 -10.15 21.83
N ALA A 276 7.77 -9.95 22.45
CA ALA A 276 7.68 -9.42 23.82
C ALA A 276 8.30 -10.37 24.88
N ASP A 277 8.51 -11.64 24.56
CA ASP A 277 9.16 -12.64 25.42
C ASP A 277 10.66 -12.78 25.12
N LEU A 278 11.22 -11.82 24.37
CA LEU A 278 12.61 -11.81 23.91
C LEU A 278 12.97 -13.01 23.02
N GLN A 279 11.98 -13.69 22.44
CA GLN A 279 12.21 -14.79 21.52
C GLN A 279 12.39 -14.27 20.10
N LEU A 280 13.30 -14.91 19.37
CA LEU A 280 13.54 -14.61 17.98
C LEU A 280 12.47 -15.26 17.11
N ARG A 281 11.83 -14.46 16.26
CA ARG A 281 10.79 -14.91 15.32
C ARG A 281 11.21 -14.64 13.89
N PHE A 282 10.98 -15.61 13.01
CA PHE A 282 11.19 -15.44 11.59
C PHE A 282 10.03 -14.66 10.97
N PHE A 283 10.34 -13.69 10.11
CA PHE A 283 9.33 -12.91 9.42
C PHE A 283 9.21 -13.34 7.96
N SER A 284 8.33 -14.31 7.70
CA SER A 284 8.17 -14.97 6.38
C SER A 284 7.69 -14.05 5.26
N ASP A 285 6.90 -13.05 5.61
CA ASP A 285 6.15 -12.25 4.63
C ASP A 285 6.97 -11.10 4.05
N MET A 286 8.18 -10.89 4.58
CA MET A 286 9.05 -9.80 4.20
C MET A 286 10.48 -10.31 3.91
N ASN A 287 10.69 -10.72 2.66
CA ASN A 287 12.02 -11.03 2.14
C ASN A 287 12.42 -10.07 1.01
N LEU A 288 13.72 -10.01 0.73
CA LEU A 288 14.28 -9.36 -0.45
C LEU A 288 14.88 -10.44 -1.35
N ASN A 289 14.45 -10.42 -2.61
CA ASN A 289 14.99 -11.26 -3.68
C ASN A 289 15.26 -10.35 -4.88
N TYR A 290 16.42 -10.49 -5.54
CA TYR A 290 16.76 -9.70 -6.72
C TYR A 290 17.11 -10.59 -7.94
N PRO A 291 16.87 -10.12 -9.18
CA PRO A 291 16.87 -10.96 -10.40
C PRO A 291 18.21 -11.63 -10.66
N ASN A 292 18.21 -12.94 -10.97
CA ASN A 292 19.41 -13.79 -11.19
C ASN A 292 20.52 -13.18 -12.06
N ALA A 293 20.17 -12.32 -13.02
CA ALA A 293 21.14 -11.65 -13.89
C ALA A 293 22.04 -10.63 -13.16
N GLN A 294 21.65 -10.13 -11.98
CA GLN A 294 22.42 -9.16 -11.21
C GLN A 294 23.30 -9.87 -10.20
N CYS A 295 24.62 -9.60 -10.14
CA CYS A 295 25.46 -10.29 -9.16
C CYS A 295 25.15 -9.89 -7.70
N GLY A 296 25.07 -8.60 -7.40
CA GLY A 296 24.75 -8.07 -6.09
C GLY A 296 23.59 -7.07 -6.14
N ALA A 297 23.09 -6.68 -4.98
CA ALA A 297 21.91 -5.82 -4.89
C ALA A 297 22.21 -4.30 -4.94
N SER A 298 23.47 -3.88 -5.08
CA SER A 298 23.83 -2.45 -5.07
C SER A 298 23.14 -1.63 -6.16
N ALA A 299 22.86 -2.23 -7.32
CA ALA A 299 22.12 -1.65 -8.44
C ALA A 299 20.65 -2.09 -8.51
N TYR A 300 20.16 -2.81 -7.50
CA TYR A 300 18.76 -3.21 -7.45
C TYR A 300 17.87 -1.97 -7.27
N GLN A 301 16.83 -1.87 -8.08
CA GLN A 301 15.80 -0.85 -7.96
C GLN A 301 14.68 -1.40 -7.10
N MET A 302 14.47 -0.77 -5.94
CA MET A 302 13.41 -1.17 -5.04
C MET A 302 12.03 -0.85 -5.63
N PRO A 303 11.01 -1.70 -5.40
CA PRO A 303 9.64 -1.37 -5.72
C PRO A 303 9.23 -0.06 -5.03
N GLN A 304 8.45 0.76 -5.72
CA GLN A 304 8.04 2.07 -5.23
C GLN A 304 6.84 1.92 -4.27
N PRO A 305 6.93 2.40 -3.03
CA PRO A 305 5.78 2.40 -2.12
C PRO A 305 4.76 3.47 -2.52
N VAL A 306 3.48 3.12 -2.52
CA VAL A 306 2.35 4.04 -2.71
C VAL A 306 1.49 4.00 -1.45
N SER A 307 1.45 5.09 -0.69
CA SER A 307 0.68 5.19 0.55
C SER A 307 -0.68 5.82 0.31
N LEU A 308 -1.71 4.98 0.40
CA LEU A 308 -3.12 5.36 0.35
C LEU A 308 -3.64 5.53 1.78
N VAL A 309 -4.40 6.59 2.05
CA VAL A 309 -4.98 6.86 3.37
C VAL A 309 -6.46 7.15 3.27
N SER A 310 -7.24 6.59 4.19
CA SER A 310 -8.68 6.80 4.30
C SER A 310 -9.11 7.09 5.73
N PHE A 311 -10.30 7.68 5.88
CA PHE A 311 -10.89 8.04 7.16
C PHE A 311 -12.11 7.15 7.46
N LYS A 312 -12.18 6.57 8.67
CA LYS A 312 -13.37 5.83 9.15
C LYS A 312 -14.15 6.67 10.17
N PRO A 313 -15.34 7.17 9.81
CA PRO A 313 -16.17 7.93 10.74
C PRO A 313 -16.78 7.03 11.81
N THR A 314 -16.85 7.51 13.05
CA THR A 314 -17.38 6.75 14.20
C THR A 314 -18.79 7.17 14.62
N ASP A 315 -19.26 8.31 14.12
CA ASP A 315 -20.52 8.96 14.51
C ASP A 315 -21.55 9.04 13.36
N ASN A 316 -21.20 8.51 12.18
CA ASN A 316 -22.09 8.45 11.03
C ASN A 316 -22.13 7.01 10.47
N ALA A 317 -23.23 6.30 10.70
CA ALA A 317 -23.37 4.89 10.34
C ALA A 317 -23.36 4.66 8.82
N VAL A 318 -23.97 5.56 8.03
CA VAL A 318 -24.00 5.46 6.56
C VAL A 318 -22.59 5.61 6.01
N MET A 319 -21.86 6.63 6.44
CA MET A 319 -20.48 6.84 6.00
C MET A 319 -19.52 5.75 6.51
N SER A 320 -19.77 5.18 7.70
CA SER A 320 -18.97 4.05 8.19
C SER A 320 -19.19 2.80 7.34
N ALA A 321 -20.42 2.49 6.97
CA ALA A 321 -20.72 1.37 6.08
C ALA A 321 -20.10 1.59 4.69
N GLU A 322 -20.14 2.83 4.19
CA GLU A 322 -19.53 3.20 2.93
C GLU A 322 -18.00 3.05 2.96
N PHE A 323 -17.36 3.47 4.06
CA PHE A 323 -15.93 3.20 4.28
C PHE A 323 -15.62 1.71 4.19
N ASP A 324 -16.45 0.84 4.79
CA ASP A 324 -16.18 -0.60 4.80
C ASP A 324 -16.22 -1.18 3.37
N TYR A 325 -17.18 -0.77 2.51
CA TYR A 325 -17.22 -1.15 1.09
C TYR A 325 -15.98 -0.70 0.31
N ILE A 326 -15.54 0.54 0.53
CA ILE A 326 -14.36 1.11 -0.14
C ILE A 326 -13.11 0.34 0.32
N ASN A 327 -12.95 0.13 1.62
CA ASN A 327 -11.78 -0.52 2.19
C ASN A 327 -11.67 -1.98 1.71
N GLU A 328 -12.77 -2.71 1.63
CA GLU A 328 -12.80 -4.07 1.08
C GLU A 328 -12.33 -4.11 -0.39
N ALA A 329 -12.87 -3.23 -1.23
CA ALA A 329 -12.51 -3.16 -2.65
C ALA A 329 -11.04 -2.77 -2.87
N VAL A 330 -10.50 -1.81 -2.11
CA VAL A 330 -9.08 -1.44 -2.19
C VAL A 330 -8.19 -2.59 -1.73
N ASN A 331 -8.50 -3.27 -0.63
CA ASN A 331 -7.69 -4.39 -0.15
C ASN A 331 -7.67 -5.54 -1.16
N ALA A 332 -8.82 -5.88 -1.76
CA ALA A 332 -8.87 -6.86 -2.85
C ALA A 332 -7.99 -6.45 -4.04
N ALA A 333 -8.01 -5.15 -4.40
CA ALA A 333 -7.20 -4.62 -5.48
C ALA A 333 -5.69 -4.64 -5.16
N ILE A 334 -5.29 -4.27 -3.95
CA ILE A 334 -3.89 -4.33 -3.48
C ILE A 334 -3.37 -5.76 -3.53
N ASN A 335 -4.13 -6.71 -2.99
CA ASN A 335 -3.77 -8.12 -2.99
C ASN A 335 -3.55 -8.68 -4.40
N ALA A 336 -4.35 -8.22 -5.37
CA ALA A 336 -4.21 -8.60 -6.78
C ALA A 336 -3.12 -7.81 -7.54
N ALA A 337 -2.73 -6.63 -7.06
CA ALA A 337 -1.82 -5.71 -7.74
C ALA A 337 -0.37 -5.75 -7.23
N ASN A 338 -0.12 -6.43 -6.11
CA ASN A 338 1.22 -6.63 -5.56
C ASN A 338 2.09 -7.38 -6.59
N ASN A 339 2.78 -6.58 -7.39
CA ASN A 339 3.64 -6.96 -8.50
C ASN A 339 5.08 -6.47 -8.20
N ALA A 340 6.05 -6.87 -9.00
CA ALA A 340 7.47 -6.58 -8.75
C ALA A 340 7.87 -5.07 -8.70
N ASN A 341 7.01 -4.13 -9.09
CA ASN A 341 7.41 -2.71 -9.28
C ASN A 341 6.76 -1.71 -8.32
N LEU A 342 5.57 -2.01 -7.78
CA LEU A 342 4.84 -1.12 -6.85
C LEU A 342 4.43 -1.91 -5.61
N ILE A 343 4.53 -1.29 -4.44
CA ILE A 343 3.99 -1.82 -3.19
C ILE A 343 2.97 -0.82 -2.66
N PHE A 344 1.74 -1.27 -2.40
CA PHE A 344 0.70 -0.40 -1.85
C PHE A 344 0.64 -0.57 -0.34
N HIS A 345 0.58 0.55 0.36
CA HIS A 345 0.29 0.63 1.79
C HIS A 345 -1.06 1.32 1.97
N ILE A 346 -1.91 0.80 2.84
CA ILE A 346 -3.20 1.40 3.21
C ILE A 346 -3.17 1.79 4.68
N GLY A 347 -3.29 3.10 4.95
CA GLY A 347 -3.47 3.66 6.28
C GLY A 347 -4.92 4.01 6.54
N THR A 348 -5.37 3.83 7.78
CA THR A 348 -6.69 4.29 8.22
C THR A 348 -6.56 5.05 9.53
N PHE A 349 -7.25 6.18 9.63
CA PHE A 349 -7.49 6.85 10.91
C PHE A 349 -9.00 6.99 11.14
N SER A 350 -9.42 7.11 12.40
CA SER A 350 -10.85 7.05 12.76
C SER A 350 -11.23 8.14 13.75
N GLY A 351 -12.47 8.61 13.69
CA GLY A 351 -13.01 9.60 14.62
C GLY A 351 -14.34 10.19 14.17
N ALA A 352 -14.79 11.24 14.84
CA ALA A 352 -16.01 11.94 14.49
C ALA A 352 -15.85 12.74 13.17
N MET A 353 -16.89 12.76 12.35
CA MET A 353 -16.98 13.64 11.18
C MET A 353 -16.76 15.11 11.59
N GLY A 354 -16.05 15.88 10.76
CA GLY A 354 -15.63 17.26 11.08
C GLY A 354 -14.35 17.36 11.92
N LYS A 355 -13.77 16.25 12.39
CA LYS A 355 -12.45 16.21 13.08
C LYS A 355 -11.32 15.71 12.18
N GLU A 356 -11.59 15.48 10.91
CA GLU A 356 -10.67 14.86 9.96
C GLU A 356 -9.36 15.64 9.85
N SER A 357 -9.38 16.98 9.76
CA SER A 357 -8.15 17.77 9.63
C SER A 357 -7.18 17.59 10.80
N THR A 358 -7.68 17.47 12.03
CA THR A 358 -6.82 17.26 13.21
C THR A 358 -6.22 15.86 13.19
N LEU A 359 -7.06 14.85 12.98
CA LEU A 359 -6.65 13.45 12.93
C LEU A 359 -5.72 13.15 11.75
N TYR A 360 -5.96 13.78 10.60
CA TYR A 360 -5.10 13.71 9.43
C TYR A 360 -3.74 14.34 9.71
N GLY A 361 -3.71 15.51 10.37
CA GLY A 361 -2.48 16.16 10.83
C GLY A 361 -1.64 15.26 11.75
N GLU A 362 -2.28 14.57 12.69
CA GLU A 362 -1.64 13.56 13.54
C GLU A 362 -1.11 12.38 12.72
N HIS A 363 -1.92 11.86 11.78
CA HIS A 363 -1.52 10.74 10.92
C HIS A 363 -0.30 11.08 10.07
N VAL A 364 -0.33 12.19 9.32
CA VAL A 364 0.78 12.59 8.44
C VAL A 364 2.02 13.01 9.23
N SER A 365 1.88 13.34 10.51
CA SER A 365 3.04 13.58 11.38
C SER A 365 3.85 12.31 11.64
N ALA A 366 3.27 11.12 11.44
CA ALA A 366 3.90 9.83 11.68
C ALA A 366 4.00 8.97 10.42
N HIS A 367 3.23 9.24 9.37
CA HIS A 367 3.20 8.36 8.21
C HIS A 367 3.32 9.17 6.93
N VAL A 368 3.85 8.53 5.90
CA VAL A 368 3.81 9.09 4.55
C VAL A 368 2.39 8.93 4.01
N THR A 369 1.88 9.96 3.33
CA THR A 369 0.61 9.89 2.59
C THR A 369 0.85 10.41 1.20
N ASP A 370 0.60 9.57 0.19
CA ASP A 370 0.71 9.94 -1.22
C ASP A 370 -0.67 10.30 -1.79
N VAL A 371 -1.72 9.59 -1.34
CA VAL A 371 -3.10 9.77 -1.78
C VAL A 371 -4.07 9.63 -0.61
N PHE A 372 -5.01 10.55 -0.48
CA PHE A 372 -6.20 10.37 0.35
C PHE A 372 -7.39 9.91 -0.51
N PHE A 373 -8.21 9.00 0.01
CA PHE A 373 -9.40 8.52 -0.70
C PHE A 373 -10.53 8.14 0.27
N GLY A 374 -11.75 8.09 -0.27
CA GLY A 374 -12.93 7.59 0.42
C GLY A 374 -13.74 8.66 1.14
N VAL A 375 -14.35 8.29 2.27
CA VAL A 375 -15.35 9.13 2.96
C VAL A 375 -14.72 10.32 3.69
N THR A 376 -15.42 11.44 3.65
CA THR A 376 -14.95 12.72 4.19
C THR A 376 -16.09 13.72 4.36
N SER A 377 -15.99 14.63 5.32
CA SER A 377 -16.78 15.87 5.30
C SER A 377 -16.46 16.72 4.06
N THR A 378 -17.40 17.59 3.68
CA THR A 378 -17.26 18.51 2.53
C THR A 378 -16.25 19.63 2.77
N THR A 379 -15.89 19.87 4.03
CA THR A 379 -14.96 20.93 4.46
C THR A 379 -13.54 20.44 4.72
N PHE A 380 -13.30 19.12 4.64
CA PHE A 380 -11.99 18.56 4.90
C PHE A 380 -11.03 18.91 3.76
N ASP A 381 -9.87 19.46 4.13
CA ASP A 381 -8.78 19.77 3.23
C ASP A 381 -7.53 18.97 3.64
N THR A 382 -6.95 18.29 2.66
CA THR A 382 -5.71 17.51 2.78
C THR A 382 -4.46 18.35 2.45
N GLY A 383 -4.63 19.64 2.14
CA GLY A 383 -3.56 20.53 1.71
C GLY A 383 -3.04 20.14 0.32
N ASP A 384 -1.77 19.79 0.22
CA ASP A 384 -1.16 19.43 -1.07
C ASP A 384 -1.32 17.96 -1.46
N THR A 385 -1.82 17.12 -0.57
CA THR A 385 -2.04 15.69 -0.82
C THR A 385 -3.15 15.48 -1.84
N LEU A 386 -2.90 14.59 -2.81
CA LEU A 386 -3.88 14.21 -3.82
C LEU A 386 -5.07 13.51 -3.17
N MET A 387 -6.27 14.06 -3.34
CA MET A 387 -7.53 13.51 -2.87
C MET A 387 -8.28 12.91 -4.06
N MET A 388 -8.49 11.60 -4.02
CA MET A 388 -9.12 10.84 -5.10
C MET A 388 -10.54 10.43 -4.71
N ASN A 389 -11.52 10.77 -5.56
CA ASN A 389 -12.94 10.45 -5.39
C ASN A 389 -13.46 10.64 -3.96
N PRO A 390 -13.43 11.87 -3.42
CA PRO A 390 -13.99 12.12 -2.10
C PRO A 390 -15.48 11.75 -2.05
N VAL A 391 -15.88 11.06 -0.99
CA VAL A 391 -17.27 10.67 -0.75
C VAL A 391 -17.83 11.47 0.41
N HIS A 392 -18.87 12.25 0.15
CA HIS A 392 -19.48 13.16 1.11
C HIS A 392 -20.83 12.64 1.62
N PRO A 393 -21.23 12.99 2.86
CA PRO A 393 -22.52 12.58 3.41
C PRO A 393 -23.72 13.23 2.70
N TYR A 394 -23.49 14.37 2.06
CA TYR A 394 -24.48 15.08 1.27
C TYR A 394 -23.84 15.55 -0.03
N PRO A 395 -24.63 15.75 -1.11
CA PRO A 395 -24.11 16.26 -2.36
C PRO A 395 -23.47 17.63 -2.17
N ALA A 396 -22.29 17.80 -2.78
CA ALA A 396 -21.58 19.06 -2.79
C ALA A 396 -21.10 19.37 -4.22
N PRO A 397 -21.13 20.63 -4.64
CA PRO A 397 -20.44 21.08 -5.85
C PRO A 397 -18.97 20.71 -5.80
N ASN A 398 -18.37 20.50 -6.97
CA ASN A 398 -16.96 20.16 -7.03
C ASN A 398 -16.11 21.30 -6.42
N PRO A 399 -15.31 21.03 -5.37
CA PRO A 399 -14.40 22.03 -4.86
C PRO A 399 -13.42 22.45 -5.95
N ASN A 400 -13.24 23.76 -6.14
CA ASN A 400 -12.36 24.31 -7.17
C ASN A 400 -10.88 24.19 -6.75
N SER A 401 -10.40 22.96 -6.55
CA SER A 401 -9.05 22.67 -6.08
C SER A 401 -8.31 21.70 -7.00
N SER A 402 -7.00 21.95 -7.15
CA SER A 402 -6.11 21.16 -8.02
C SER A 402 -5.53 19.90 -7.36
N ASN A 403 -5.85 19.65 -6.09
CA ASN A 403 -5.49 18.42 -5.39
C ASN A 403 -6.67 17.44 -5.33
N ILE A 404 -7.88 17.83 -5.72
CA ILE A 404 -9.08 16.98 -5.69
C ILE A 404 -9.38 16.49 -7.10
N VAL A 405 -9.50 15.17 -7.24
CA VAL A 405 -9.73 14.49 -8.52
C VAL A 405 -10.92 13.57 -8.40
N THR A 406 -11.93 13.81 -9.22
CA THR A 406 -13.12 12.96 -9.32
C THR A 406 -13.11 12.23 -10.65
N LEU A 407 -13.06 10.90 -10.61
CA LEU A 407 -13.09 10.02 -11.78
C LEU A 407 -14.51 9.72 -12.26
N VAL A 408 -15.49 9.88 -11.37
CA VAL A 408 -16.93 9.86 -11.71
C VAL A 408 -17.41 11.28 -12.00
N PRO A 409 -18.47 11.45 -12.81
CA PRO A 409 -19.04 12.76 -13.10
C PRO A 409 -19.39 13.51 -11.81
N THR A 410 -18.92 14.75 -11.73
CA THR A 410 -19.33 15.73 -10.70
C THR A 410 -20.84 15.97 -10.75
N LEU A 411 -21.43 16.48 -9.67
CA LEU A 411 -22.86 16.79 -9.61
C LEU A 411 -23.29 17.69 -10.78
N GLU A 412 -22.47 18.69 -11.10
CA GLU A 412 -22.68 19.63 -12.20
C GLU A 412 -22.69 18.93 -13.56
N GLN A 413 -21.75 18.01 -13.78
CA GLN A 413 -21.70 17.22 -15.01
C GLN A 413 -22.89 16.27 -15.13
N GLN A 414 -23.32 15.64 -14.03
CA GLN A 414 -24.50 14.77 -14.02
C GLN A 414 -25.77 15.56 -14.38
N LEU A 415 -25.97 16.72 -13.76
CA LEU A 415 -27.11 17.60 -14.04
C LEU A 415 -27.08 18.09 -15.50
N PHE A 416 -25.90 18.45 -16.01
CA PHE A 416 -25.74 18.87 -17.41
C PHE A 416 -26.14 17.78 -18.40
N VAL A 417 -25.62 16.56 -18.21
CA VAL A 417 -25.93 15.41 -19.06
C VAL A 417 -27.40 14.99 -18.92
N LEU A 418 -27.98 15.08 -17.74
CA LEU A 418 -29.39 14.77 -17.51
C LEU A 418 -30.32 15.64 -18.36
N TYR A 419 -30.06 16.95 -18.43
CA TYR A 419 -30.85 17.86 -19.25
C TYR A 419 -30.63 17.63 -20.76
N ALA A 420 -29.41 17.32 -21.18
CA ALA A 420 -29.14 16.89 -22.56
C ALA A 420 -29.96 15.64 -22.92
N PHE A 421 -30.07 14.69 -21.98
CA PHE A 421 -30.88 13.49 -22.17
C PHE A 421 -32.37 13.81 -22.23
N PHE A 422 -32.88 14.73 -21.41
CA PHE A 422 -34.28 15.20 -21.53
C PHE A 422 -34.58 15.82 -22.88
N GLU A 423 -33.69 16.69 -23.38
CA GLU A 423 -33.83 17.27 -24.72
C GLU A 423 -33.92 16.16 -25.79
N TYR A 424 -33.01 15.18 -25.72
CA TYR A 424 -33.02 14.03 -26.62
C TYR A 424 -34.35 13.27 -26.58
N LEU A 425 -34.85 12.95 -25.38
CA LEU A 425 -36.13 12.25 -25.21
C LEU A 425 -37.32 13.03 -25.78
N ILE A 426 -37.33 14.35 -25.60
CA ILE A 426 -38.36 15.24 -26.12
C ILE A 426 -38.35 15.25 -27.65
N GLN A 427 -37.17 15.36 -28.27
CA GLN A 427 -37.02 15.36 -29.73
C GLN A 427 -37.48 14.04 -30.37
N HIS A 428 -37.40 12.93 -29.64
CA HIS A 428 -37.73 11.59 -30.15
C HIS A 428 -39.12 11.11 -29.72
N GLY A 429 -39.97 11.98 -29.15
CA GLY A 429 -41.37 11.68 -28.82
C GLY A 429 -41.52 10.57 -27.77
N SER A 430 -40.63 10.54 -26.79
CA SER A 430 -40.60 9.52 -25.73
C SER A 430 -41.50 9.89 -24.53
N VAL A 431 -41.28 9.24 -23.38
CA VAL A 431 -42.00 9.47 -22.11
C VAL A 431 -41.85 10.89 -21.55
N VAL A 432 -40.78 11.60 -21.89
CA VAL A 432 -40.57 13.01 -21.53
C VAL A 432 -40.89 13.89 -22.74
N THR A 433 -41.85 14.79 -22.57
CA THR A 433 -42.32 15.76 -23.58
C THR A 433 -42.00 17.20 -23.17
N SER A 434 -42.12 18.15 -24.10
CA SER A 434 -41.87 19.58 -23.82
C SER A 434 -42.81 20.19 -22.75
N SER A 435 -43.92 19.52 -22.45
CA SER A 435 -44.87 19.88 -21.40
C SER A 435 -44.69 19.09 -20.11
N THR A 436 -43.77 18.12 -20.05
CA THR A 436 -43.54 17.29 -18.87
C THR A 436 -42.96 18.15 -17.75
N PRO A 437 -43.61 18.20 -16.56
CA PRO A 437 -43.06 18.92 -15.42
C PRO A 437 -41.74 18.29 -14.97
N ILE A 438 -40.75 19.13 -14.69
CA ILE A 438 -39.49 18.72 -14.06
C ILE A 438 -39.43 19.41 -12.71
N ALA A 439 -39.31 18.63 -11.64
CA ALA A 439 -39.07 19.12 -10.29
C ALA A 439 -37.63 18.82 -9.87
N LEU A 440 -36.96 19.81 -9.30
CA LEU A 440 -35.68 19.64 -8.62
C LEU A 440 -35.96 19.57 -7.12
N VAL A 441 -35.85 18.37 -6.56
CA VAL A 441 -36.08 18.10 -5.14
C VAL A 441 -34.73 18.00 -4.45
N THR A 442 -34.49 18.91 -3.51
CA THR A 442 -33.19 19.06 -2.85
C THR A 442 -33.29 18.78 -1.36
N LYS A 443 -32.27 18.13 -0.80
CA LYS A 443 -32.18 17.80 0.62
C LYS A 443 -30.72 17.84 1.06
N GLY A 444 -30.43 18.44 2.21
CA GLY A 444 -29.06 18.50 2.77
C GLY A 444 -28.07 19.38 2.00
N LEU A 445 -28.53 20.21 1.05
CA LEU A 445 -27.64 21.08 0.25
C LEU A 445 -27.19 22.36 0.96
N SER A 446 -27.92 22.81 1.99
CA SER A 446 -27.74 24.06 2.76
C SER A 446 -26.85 25.13 2.08
N GLU A 447 -25.54 25.14 2.35
CA GLU A 447 -24.60 26.17 1.87
C GLU A 447 -24.35 26.16 0.35
N SER A 448 -24.67 25.06 -0.34
CA SER A 448 -24.44 24.87 -1.78
C SER A 448 -25.70 25.02 -2.64
N GLN A 449 -26.87 25.18 -2.02
CA GLN A 449 -28.16 25.16 -2.70
C GLN A 449 -28.25 26.23 -3.80
N GLU A 450 -27.84 27.47 -3.52
CA GLU A 450 -27.84 28.55 -4.52
C GLU A 450 -26.99 28.20 -5.74
N SER A 451 -25.84 27.56 -5.53
CA SER A 451 -24.95 27.14 -6.61
C SER A 451 -25.60 26.05 -7.45
N VAL A 452 -26.16 25.01 -6.81
CA VAL A 452 -26.85 23.90 -7.50
C VAL A 452 -28.06 24.41 -8.30
N VAL A 453 -28.87 25.31 -7.72
CA VAL A 453 -30.02 25.92 -8.40
C VAL A 453 -29.57 26.70 -9.63
N GLU A 454 -28.52 27.52 -9.50
CA GLU A 454 -27.99 28.28 -10.63
C GLU A 454 -27.39 27.39 -11.72
N ILE A 455 -26.75 26.27 -11.35
CA ILE A 455 -26.26 25.26 -12.30
C ILE A 455 -27.43 24.66 -13.09
N VAL A 456 -28.50 24.24 -12.40
CA VAL A 456 -29.69 23.67 -13.03
C VAL A 456 -30.36 24.69 -13.94
N ARG A 457 -30.50 25.94 -13.50
CA ARG A 457 -31.08 27.03 -14.28
C ARG A 457 -30.30 27.29 -15.56
N LYS A 458 -28.96 27.46 -15.46
CA LYS A 458 -28.09 27.65 -16.63
C LYS A 458 -28.16 26.48 -17.59
N THR A 459 -28.14 25.26 -17.06
CA THR A 459 -28.24 24.03 -17.84
C THR A 459 -29.57 23.98 -18.62
N ALA A 460 -30.69 24.26 -17.95
CA ALA A 460 -32.00 24.30 -18.60
C ALA A 460 -32.03 25.30 -19.77
N ILE A 461 -31.47 26.51 -19.56
CA ILE A 461 -31.36 27.54 -20.60
C ILE A 461 -30.51 27.05 -21.77
N THR A 462 -29.37 26.39 -21.52
CA THR A 462 -28.48 25.86 -22.56
C THR A 462 -29.21 24.91 -23.52
N PHE A 463 -30.07 24.04 -23.00
CA PHE A 463 -30.82 23.07 -23.80
C PHE A 463 -32.22 23.56 -24.23
N GLY A 464 -32.56 24.83 -23.99
CA GLY A 464 -33.88 25.38 -24.34
C GLY A 464 -35.05 24.73 -23.58
N LEU A 465 -34.77 24.16 -22.40
CA LEU A 465 -35.76 23.49 -21.56
C LEU A 465 -36.34 24.45 -20.51
N ARG A 466 -37.52 24.10 -19.99
CA ARG A 466 -38.13 24.84 -18.88
C ARG A 466 -37.30 24.69 -17.61
N GLU A 467 -37.25 25.75 -16.83
CA GLU A 467 -36.65 25.72 -15.50
C GLU A 467 -37.43 24.74 -14.61
N ALA A 468 -36.69 23.92 -13.86
CA ALA A 468 -37.31 22.96 -12.94
C ALA A 468 -37.96 23.70 -11.77
N SER A 469 -39.10 23.20 -11.29
CA SER A 469 -39.68 23.70 -10.05
C SER A 469 -38.83 23.23 -8.86
N LEU A 470 -38.24 24.16 -8.13
CA LEU A 470 -37.45 23.87 -6.94
C LEU A 470 -38.35 23.48 -5.75
N ARG A 471 -38.01 22.36 -5.10
CA ARG A 471 -38.59 21.91 -3.82
C ARG A 471 -37.47 21.57 -2.87
N GLU A 472 -37.45 22.24 -1.73
CA GLU A 472 -36.51 21.93 -0.67
C GLU A 472 -37.20 21.07 0.38
N VAL A 473 -36.54 19.99 0.76
CA VAL A 473 -36.98 19.09 1.82
C VAL A 473 -36.02 19.22 3.00
N VAL A 474 -36.60 19.36 4.19
CA VAL A 474 -35.84 19.51 5.43
C VAL A 474 -35.14 18.20 5.79
N VAL A 475 -33.86 18.29 6.17
CA VAL A 475 -33.07 17.19 6.73
C VAL A 475 -33.82 16.55 7.91
N GLY A 476 -33.86 15.21 7.97
CA GLY A 476 -34.62 14.44 8.95
C GLY A 476 -36.10 14.24 8.62
N THR A 477 -36.58 14.73 7.47
CA THR A 477 -37.95 14.48 6.98
C THR A 477 -37.95 13.67 5.69
N CYS A 478 -39.04 12.96 5.38
CA CYS A 478 -39.11 12.10 4.20
C CYS A 478 -39.08 12.90 2.89
N ILE A 479 -38.25 12.49 1.93
CA ILE A 479 -38.09 13.13 0.61
C ILE A 479 -39.39 13.19 -0.20
N VAL A 480 -40.32 12.27 0.07
CA VAL A 480 -41.63 12.17 -0.62
C VAL A 480 -42.43 13.46 -0.52
N GLY A 481 -42.30 14.22 0.57
CA GLY A 481 -42.99 15.50 0.73
C GLY A 481 -42.65 16.56 -0.32
N GLY A 482 -41.51 16.41 -1.02
CA GLY A 482 -41.09 17.28 -2.11
C GLY A 482 -41.40 16.76 -3.52
N LEU A 483 -41.81 15.50 -3.67
CA LEU A 483 -42.03 14.88 -4.97
C LEU A 483 -43.36 15.32 -5.60
N HIS A 484 -43.35 15.54 -6.91
CA HIS A 484 -44.55 15.77 -7.72
C HIS A 484 -45.13 14.44 -8.21
N SER A 485 -46.44 14.27 -8.05
CA SER A 485 -47.21 13.07 -8.43
C SER A 485 -47.21 12.74 -9.93
N SER A 486 -46.69 13.63 -10.77
CA SER A 486 -46.49 13.39 -12.19
C SER A 486 -45.27 14.14 -12.73
N GLY A 487 -44.69 13.61 -13.82
CA GLY A 487 -43.50 14.17 -14.44
C GLY A 487 -42.20 13.62 -13.82
N VAL A 488 -41.11 14.37 -13.99
CA VAL A 488 -39.77 13.94 -13.57
C VAL A 488 -39.36 14.63 -12.28
N ASN A 489 -39.00 13.85 -11.27
CA ASN A 489 -38.45 14.32 -10.01
C ASN A 489 -36.94 14.05 -9.98
N VAL A 490 -36.13 15.09 -10.14
CA VAL A 490 -34.68 15.03 -9.98
C VAL A 490 -34.35 15.25 -8.52
N VAL A 491 -33.87 14.22 -7.84
CA VAL A 491 -33.59 14.21 -6.40
C VAL A 491 -32.09 14.38 -6.17
N VAL A 492 -31.74 15.41 -5.41
CA VAL A 492 -30.36 15.72 -4.98
C VAL A 492 -30.34 15.74 -3.46
N GLY A 493 -29.72 14.73 -2.87
CA GLY A 493 -29.70 14.48 -1.44
C GLY A 493 -30.72 13.41 -1.03
N PHE A 494 -30.30 12.52 -0.14
CA PHE A 494 -31.08 11.37 0.30
C PHE A 494 -30.71 11.01 1.75
N GLU A 495 -31.63 10.40 2.48
CA GLU A 495 -31.39 9.91 3.84
C GLU A 495 -31.95 8.52 4.06
N THR A 496 -31.52 7.89 5.15
CA THR A 496 -32.06 6.62 5.61
C THR A 496 -33.58 6.68 5.74
N GLY A 497 -34.27 5.73 5.12
CA GLY A 497 -35.72 5.63 5.06
C GLY A 497 -36.35 6.23 3.80
N ASP A 498 -35.64 7.10 3.06
CA ASP A 498 -36.16 7.70 1.84
C ASP A 498 -36.37 6.67 0.73
N ALA A 499 -35.60 5.58 0.68
CA ALA A 499 -35.73 4.54 -0.34
C ALA A 499 -37.11 3.86 -0.31
N VAL A 500 -37.58 3.52 0.89
CA VAL A 500 -38.90 2.92 1.11
C VAL A 500 -39.99 3.92 0.72
N GLY A 501 -39.86 5.18 1.13
CA GLY A 501 -40.80 6.23 0.78
C GLY A 501 -40.93 6.43 -0.73
N VAL A 502 -39.81 6.51 -1.44
CA VAL A 502 -39.79 6.66 -2.91
C VAL A 502 -40.42 5.46 -3.61
N ALA A 503 -40.13 4.23 -3.16
CA ALA A 503 -40.72 3.02 -3.75
C ALA A 503 -42.26 3.01 -3.60
N SER A 504 -42.78 3.33 -2.41
CA SER A 504 -44.22 3.46 -2.18
C SER A 504 -44.83 4.62 -2.97
N PHE A 505 -44.16 5.76 -3.04
CA PHE A 505 -44.62 6.92 -3.81
C PHE A 505 -44.78 6.57 -5.30
N LEU A 506 -43.80 5.88 -5.90
CA LEU A 506 -43.90 5.46 -7.29
C LEU A 506 -45.05 4.48 -7.51
N GLN A 507 -45.34 3.57 -6.57
CA GLN A 507 -46.51 2.68 -6.65
C GLN A 507 -47.83 3.46 -6.73
N GLU A 508 -47.98 4.51 -5.93
CA GLU A 508 -49.19 5.32 -5.86
C GLU A 508 -49.34 6.31 -7.03
N ASN A 509 -48.22 6.69 -7.65
CA ASN A 509 -48.17 7.75 -8.66
C ASN A 509 -47.60 7.20 -9.97
N PRO A 510 -48.42 6.58 -10.85
CA PRO A 510 -47.94 5.90 -12.06
C PRO A 510 -47.31 6.85 -13.09
N ASP A 511 -47.67 8.14 -13.05
CA ASP A 511 -47.17 9.15 -13.98
C ASP A 511 -45.88 9.85 -13.50
N ALA A 512 -45.35 9.45 -12.34
CA ALA A 512 -44.12 9.99 -11.79
C ALA A 512 -42.89 9.15 -12.15
N LEU A 513 -41.78 9.85 -12.42
CA LEU A 513 -40.44 9.32 -12.57
C LEU A 513 -39.54 9.94 -11.50
N VAL A 514 -38.57 9.17 -10.99
CA VAL A 514 -37.58 9.65 -10.03
C VAL A 514 -36.19 9.41 -10.58
N VAL A 515 -35.36 10.45 -10.60
CA VAL A 515 -33.95 10.40 -10.98
C VAL A 515 -33.13 10.81 -9.76
N LEU A 516 -32.35 9.89 -9.21
CA LEU A 516 -31.45 10.14 -8.09
C LEU A 516 -30.03 10.43 -8.61
N THR A 517 -29.29 11.31 -7.94
CA THR A 517 -27.88 11.52 -8.30
C THR A 517 -27.07 10.25 -8.02
N TYR A 518 -25.98 10.06 -8.76
CA TYR A 518 -25.13 8.88 -8.59
C TYR A 518 -24.55 8.79 -7.17
N ALA A 519 -24.13 9.92 -6.60
CA ALA A 519 -23.52 9.95 -5.28
C ALA A 519 -24.50 9.49 -4.20
N ASP A 520 -25.75 9.96 -4.25
CA ASP A 520 -26.80 9.50 -3.33
C ASP A 520 -27.17 8.04 -3.61
N PHE A 521 -27.25 7.64 -4.88
CA PHE A 521 -27.57 6.27 -5.27
C PHE A 521 -26.55 5.26 -4.72
N THR A 522 -25.25 5.56 -4.78
CA THR A 522 -24.22 4.64 -4.29
C THR A 522 -24.22 4.56 -2.76
N LEU A 523 -24.38 5.69 -2.07
CA LEU A 523 -24.44 5.75 -0.60
C LEU A 523 -25.60 4.92 -0.03
N TYR A 524 -26.76 4.95 -0.68
CA TYR A 524 -27.98 4.24 -0.22
C TYR A 524 -28.29 2.99 -1.04
N TYR A 525 -27.31 2.44 -1.77
CA TYR A 525 -27.52 1.32 -2.70
C TYR A 525 -28.17 0.11 -2.04
N GLY A 526 -27.70 -0.29 -0.84
CA GLY A 526 -28.26 -1.42 -0.11
C GLY A 526 -29.71 -1.23 0.33
N GLU A 527 -30.07 0.00 0.73
CA GLU A 527 -31.44 0.35 1.13
C GLU A 527 -32.36 0.41 -0.10
N LEU A 528 -31.89 1.01 -1.20
CA LEU A 528 -32.59 1.05 -2.48
C LEU A 528 -32.85 -0.36 -3.01
N LEU A 529 -31.85 -1.24 -3.00
CA LEU A 529 -32.01 -2.63 -3.43
C LEU A 529 -33.08 -3.35 -2.59
N SER A 530 -33.04 -3.15 -1.26
CA SER A 530 -34.01 -3.75 -0.35
C SER A 530 -35.43 -3.25 -0.62
N ALA A 531 -35.63 -1.93 -0.72
CA ALA A 531 -36.94 -1.32 -0.96
C ALA A 531 -37.52 -1.70 -2.33
N PHE A 532 -36.72 -1.61 -3.39
CA PHE A 532 -37.19 -1.86 -4.75
C PHE A 532 -37.34 -3.35 -5.09
N SER A 533 -36.70 -4.25 -4.35
CA SER A 533 -36.93 -5.70 -4.49
C SER A 533 -38.37 -6.12 -4.15
N LEU A 534 -39.10 -5.29 -3.40
CA LEU A 534 -40.46 -5.56 -2.93
C LEU A 534 -41.55 -5.00 -3.84
N VAL A 535 -41.20 -4.24 -4.88
CA VAL A 535 -42.15 -3.60 -5.81
C VAL A 535 -42.11 -4.24 -7.19
N SER A 536 -43.14 -4.01 -8.02
CA SER A 536 -43.21 -4.58 -9.38
C SER A 536 -42.17 -3.97 -10.32
N VAL A 537 -41.83 -4.70 -11.39
CA VAL A 537 -40.89 -4.26 -12.42
C VAL A 537 -41.30 -2.92 -13.04
N ASP A 538 -42.59 -2.67 -13.24
CA ASP A 538 -43.11 -1.39 -13.78
C ASP A 538 -42.87 -0.19 -12.84
N VAL A 539 -42.75 -0.44 -11.53
CA VAL A 539 -42.38 0.58 -10.54
C VAL A 539 -40.88 0.79 -10.54
N GLN A 540 -40.10 -0.31 -10.57
CA GLN A 540 -38.63 -0.25 -10.66
C GLN A 540 -38.18 0.50 -11.92
N ALA A 541 -38.85 0.29 -13.05
CA ALA A 541 -38.53 0.90 -14.33
C ALA A 541 -38.70 2.43 -14.36
N ARG A 542 -39.23 3.06 -13.30
CA ARG A 542 -39.44 4.51 -13.18
C ARG A 542 -38.48 5.21 -12.22
N PHE A 543 -37.55 4.45 -11.65
CA PHE A 543 -36.44 4.96 -10.84
C PHE A 543 -35.13 4.86 -11.63
N TYR A 544 -34.39 5.97 -11.68
CA TYR A 544 -33.16 6.07 -12.48
C TYR A 544 -32.02 6.70 -11.68
N THR A 545 -30.80 6.32 -12.05
CA THR A 545 -29.57 7.05 -11.72
C THR A 545 -28.74 7.16 -12.99
N LEU A 546 -27.92 8.20 -13.08
CA LEU A 546 -26.92 8.33 -14.14
C LEU A 546 -25.58 7.79 -13.64
N THR A 547 -24.84 7.09 -14.48
CA THR A 547 -23.48 6.64 -14.15
C THR A 547 -22.62 6.60 -15.40
N SER A 548 -21.32 6.84 -15.23
CA SER A 548 -20.30 6.62 -16.26
C SER A 548 -19.67 5.22 -16.19
N LEU A 549 -20.05 4.42 -15.19
CA LEU A 549 -19.57 3.06 -15.02
C LEU A 549 -20.47 2.07 -15.79
N PRO A 550 -19.92 0.94 -16.26
CA PRO A 550 -20.76 -0.14 -16.74
C PRO A 550 -21.64 -0.69 -15.61
N LEU A 551 -22.70 -1.41 -15.97
CA LEU A 551 -23.55 -2.09 -14.99
C LEU A 551 -22.69 -3.09 -14.20
N TRP A 552 -22.48 -2.80 -12.91
CA TRP A 552 -21.55 -3.53 -12.05
C TRP A 552 -21.94 -4.98 -11.78
N THR A 553 -23.18 -5.39 -12.11
CA THR A 553 -23.63 -6.78 -12.00
C THR A 553 -23.60 -7.54 -13.34
N ASP A 554 -23.27 -6.87 -14.46
CA ASP A 554 -23.27 -7.51 -15.77
C ASP A 554 -22.04 -8.41 -15.94
N ASN A 555 -22.27 -9.72 -15.87
CA ASN A 555 -21.25 -10.74 -16.05
C ASN A 555 -21.25 -11.37 -17.45
N SER A 556 -21.95 -10.75 -18.41
CA SER A 556 -21.97 -11.24 -19.79
C SER A 556 -20.59 -11.11 -20.44
N SER A 557 -20.27 -12.05 -21.33
CA SER A 557 -19.02 -12.02 -22.11
C SER A 557 -18.89 -10.73 -22.93
N SER A 558 -20.02 -10.15 -23.38
CA SER A 558 -20.06 -8.84 -24.06
C SER A 558 -19.66 -7.69 -23.15
N ALA A 559 -20.17 -7.64 -21.92
CA ALA A 559 -19.82 -6.60 -20.96
C ALA A 559 -18.34 -6.70 -20.55
N HIS A 560 -17.84 -7.92 -20.32
CA HIS A 560 -16.43 -8.16 -20.02
C HIS A 560 -15.49 -7.86 -21.20
N ALA A 561 -15.95 -8.08 -22.43
CA ALA A 561 -15.20 -7.70 -23.63
C ALA A 561 -15.18 -6.17 -23.83
N ALA A 562 -16.29 -5.49 -23.53
CA ALA A 562 -16.42 -4.04 -23.63
C ALA A 562 -15.68 -3.30 -22.50
N SER A 563 -15.64 -3.90 -21.29
CA SER A 563 -15.05 -3.30 -20.10
C SER A 563 -14.01 -4.21 -19.44
N ARG A 564 -12.75 -3.91 -19.70
CA ARG A 564 -11.61 -4.55 -19.03
C ARG A 564 -11.61 -4.31 -17.52
N THR A 565 -12.05 -3.13 -17.08
CA THR A 565 -12.13 -2.76 -15.65
C THR A 565 -13.20 -3.58 -14.93
N LEU A 566 -14.40 -3.74 -15.51
CA LEU A 566 -15.45 -4.59 -14.95
C LEU A 566 -14.99 -6.05 -14.84
N ARG A 567 -14.40 -6.59 -15.92
CA ARG A 567 -13.88 -7.96 -15.92
C ARG A 567 -12.82 -8.16 -14.83
N ALA A 568 -11.91 -7.19 -14.67
CA ALA A 568 -10.85 -7.28 -13.67
C ALA A 568 -11.39 -7.11 -12.24
N TYR A 569 -12.41 -6.27 -12.04
CA TYR A 569 -13.14 -6.15 -10.78
C TYR A 569 -13.81 -7.48 -10.36
N HIS A 570 -14.56 -8.12 -11.27
CA HIS A 570 -15.19 -9.43 -10.99
C HIS A 570 -14.17 -10.55 -10.76
N ALA A 571 -12.95 -10.42 -11.28
CA ALA A 571 -11.89 -11.39 -11.05
C ALA A 571 -11.29 -11.30 -9.64
N ILE A 572 -11.36 -10.13 -9.00
CA ILE A 572 -10.81 -9.91 -7.63
C ILE A 572 -11.90 -9.98 -6.56
N VAL A 573 -13.11 -9.49 -6.84
CA VAL A 573 -14.29 -9.64 -5.99
C VAL A 573 -15.09 -10.81 -6.54
N THR A 574 -14.80 -12.00 -6.04
CA THR A 574 -15.36 -13.24 -6.61
C THR A 574 -16.79 -13.52 -6.15
N ASN A 575 -17.19 -12.98 -5.00
CA ASN A 575 -18.56 -13.08 -4.52
C ASN A 575 -19.46 -12.07 -5.24
N SER A 576 -20.35 -12.55 -6.10
CA SER A 576 -21.22 -11.67 -6.90
C SER A 576 -22.24 -10.87 -6.08
N SER A 577 -22.52 -11.27 -4.83
CA SER A 577 -23.38 -10.46 -3.95
C SER A 577 -22.70 -9.18 -3.46
N GLU A 578 -21.37 -9.11 -3.56
CA GLU A 578 -20.58 -7.92 -3.19
C GLU A 578 -20.34 -7.01 -4.41
N TRP A 579 -20.81 -7.38 -5.60
CA TRP A 579 -20.74 -6.51 -6.77
C TRP A 579 -21.70 -5.34 -6.61
N ASN A 580 -21.12 -4.19 -6.31
CA ASN A 580 -21.83 -2.96 -6.01
C ASN A 580 -21.15 -1.78 -6.74
N PRO A 581 -21.87 -0.66 -6.95
CA PRO A 581 -21.33 0.47 -7.71
C PRO A 581 -20.10 1.10 -7.05
N ARG A 582 -20.06 1.19 -5.71
CA ARG A 582 -18.94 1.79 -4.98
C ARG A 582 -17.67 0.96 -5.10
N GLY A 583 -17.79 -0.37 -5.04
CA GLY A 583 -16.66 -1.29 -5.20
C GLY A 583 -16.02 -1.15 -6.58
N LEU A 584 -16.83 -1.09 -7.65
CA LEU A 584 -16.33 -0.88 -9.01
C LEU A 584 -15.67 0.50 -9.20
N GLU A 585 -16.27 1.55 -8.65
CA GLU A 585 -15.69 2.90 -8.66
C GLU A 585 -14.33 2.93 -7.95
N THR A 586 -14.27 2.34 -6.76
CA THR A 586 -13.06 2.27 -5.93
C THR A 586 -11.96 1.48 -6.64
N TYR A 587 -12.31 0.41 -7.33
CA TYR A 587 -11.37 -0.34 -8.18
C TYR A 587 -10.84 0.51 -9.34
N ALA A 588 -11.70 1.29 -10.01
CA ALA A 588 -11.27 2.20 -11.07
C ALA A 588 -10.32 3.28 -10.54
N MET A 589 -10.59 3.84 -9.36
CA MET A 589 -9.70 4.77 -8.66
C MET A 589 -8.34 4.14 -8.35
N PHE A 590 -8.32 2.94 -7.77
CA PHE A 590 -7.08 2.23 -7.48
C PHE A 590 -6.23 2.00 -8.75
N LYS A 591 -6.87 1.59 -9.85
CA LYS A 591 -6.22 1.40 -11.16
C LYS A 591 -5.66 2.71 -11.72
N PHE A 592 -6.35 3.81 -11.50
CA PHE A 592 -5.91 5.13 -11.91
C PHE A 592 -4.66 5.57 -11.14
N VAL A 593 -4.68 5.48 -9.80
CA VAL A 593 -3.51 5.77 -8.95
C VAL A 593 -2.32 4.88 -9.31
N SER A 594 -2.57 3.58 -9.51
CA SER A 594 -1.55 2.63 -9.97
C SER A 594 -0.92 3.03 -11.31
N THR A 595 -1.69 3.66 -12.19
CA THR A 595 -1.20 4.12 -13.49
C THR A 595 -0.38 5.39 -13.34
N LEU A 596 -0.85 6.36 -12.55
CA LEU A 596 -0.08 7.57 -12.24
C LEU A 596 1.27 7.22 -11.61
N ALA A 597 1.31 6.32 -10.63
CA ALA A 597 2.54 5.90 -9.97
C ALA A 597 3.57 5.26 -10.94
N ARG A 598 3.10 4.61 -12.02
CA ARG A 598 4.00 4.06 -13.07
C ARG A 598 4.54 5.11 -14.03
N LEU A 599 3.90 6.27 -14.11
CA LEU A 599 4.34 7.39 -14.94
C LEU A 599 5.35 8.28 -14.21
N THR A 600 5.51 8.09 -12.91
CA THR A 600 6.44 8.86 -12.07
C THR A 600 7.77 8.14 -11.87
N THR A 601 8.86 8.89 -11.76
CA THR A 601 10.18 8.34 -11.42
C THR A 601 10.36 8.07 -9.92
N ALA A 602 9.58 8.76 -9.09
CA ALA A 602 9.48 8.59 -7.65
C ALA A 602 8.02 8.86 -7.24
N VAL A 603 7.53 8.17 -6.21
CA VAL A 603 6.13 8.29 -5.77
C VAL A 603 6.01 9.29 -4.62
N ASN A 604 5.41 10.44 -4.89
CA ASN A 604 4.91 11.38 -3.89
C ASN A 604 3.77 12.22 -4.47
N CYS A 605 3.04 12.95 -3.61
CA CYS A 605 1.91 13.80 -4.00
C CYS A 605 2.23 14.73 -5.17
N ALA A 606 3.39 15.39 -5.13
CA ALA A 606 3.78 16.36 -6.15
C ALA A 606 4.02 15.71 -7.52
N GLN A 607 4.67 14.54 -7.55
CA GLN A 607 4.93 13.80 -8.78
C GLN A 607 3.67 13.16 -9.33
N LEU A 608 2.78 12.62 -8.48
CA LEU A 608 1.48 12.09 -8.91
C LEU A 608 0.61 13.20 -9.55
N ARG A 609 0.54 14.38 -8.91
CA ARG A 609 -0.14 15.56 -9.47
C ARG A 609 0.50 16.02 -10.78
N SER A 610 1.83 16.04 -10.85
CA SER A 610 2.55 16.41 -12.07
C SER A 610 2.25 15.43 -13.21
N ALA A 611 2.27 14.12 -12.94
CA ALA A 611 1.92 13.09 -13.91
C ALA A 611 0.47 13.23 -14.39
N LEU A 612 -0.46 13.57 -13.49
CA LEU A 612 -1.85 13.84 -13.84
C LEU A 612 -2.00 15.02 -14.82
N TYR A 613 -1.38 16.16 -14.52
CA TYR A 613 -1.60 17.40 -15.28
C TYR A 613 -0.69 17.58 -16.50
N LEU A 614 0.43 16.87 -16.58
CA LEU A 614 1.31 16.89 -17.77
C LEU A 614 0.82 15.90 -18.85
N ASN A 615 0.14 14.83 -18.45
CA ASN A 615 -0.46 13.89 -19.38
C ASN A 615 -1.94 14.25 -19.56
N SER A 616 -2.26 15.02 -20.61
CA SER A 616 -3.62 15.51 -20.87
C SER A 616 -4.65 14.38 -21.02
N ASN A 617 -4.21 13.19 -21.45
CA ASN A 617 -5.03 12.00 -21.61
C ASN A 617 -4.39 10.82 -20.86
N ASN A 618 -4.98 10.44 -19.72
CA ASN A 618 -4.58 9.25 -18.96
C ASN A 618 -5.57 8.13 -19.27
N SER A 619 -5.17 7.18 -20.11
CA SER A 619 -5.97 5.99 -20.40
C SER A 619 -5.65 4.88 -19.39
N THR A 620 -6.64 4.46 -18.61
CA THR A 620 -6.58 3.20 -17.85
C THR A 620 -7.54 2.19 -18.46
N ASP A 621 -6.96 1.10 -18.98
CA ASP A 621 -7.68 0.06 -19.70
C ASP A 621 -8.46 0.62 -20.92
N HIS A 622 -9.77 0.84 -20.79
CA HIS A 622 -10.67 1.32 -21.84
C HIS A 622 -11.28 2.69 -21.51
N THR A 623 -10.96 3.24 -20.33
CA THR A 623 -11.43 4.55 -19.88
C THR A 623 -10.32 5.57 -20.08
N THR A 624 -10.61 6.63 -20.84
CA THR A 624 -9.71 7.78 -20.99
C THR A 624 -10.16 8.86 -20.03
N TYR A 625 -9.29 9.23 -19.10
CA TYR A 625 -9.48 10.39 -18.23
C TYR A 625 -8.73 11.57 -18.84
N GLU A 626 -9.45 12.67 -19.08
CA GLU A 626 -8.85 13.92 -19.55
C GLU A 626 -8.75 14.92 -18.41
N ALA A 627 -7.54 15.41 -18.16
CA ALA A 627 -7.32 16.43 -17.15
C ALA A 627 -7.61 17.82 -17.76
N ILE A 628 -8.78 18.38 -17.46
CA ILE A 628 -9.15 19.72 -17.91
C ILE A 628 -8.62 20.75 -16.91
N ARG A 629 -7.52 21.45 -17.25
CA ARG A 629 -7.14 22.68 -16.54
C ARG A 629 -8.17 23.75 -16.85
N ARG A 630 -8.90 24.22 -15.83
CA ARG A 630 -9.60 25.50 -15.92
C ARG A 630 -8.54 26.61 -15.86
N ASN A 631 -8.44 27.39 -16.94
CA ASN A 631 -7.61 28.60 -16.99
C ASN A 631 -8.19 29.71 -16.11
#